data_AF-A0A970JMY3-F1
#
_entry.id   AF-A0A970JMY3-F1
#
_cell.length_a   1.000
_cell.length_b   1.000
_cell.length_c   1.000
_cell.angle_alpha   90.00
_cell.angle_beta   90.00
_cell.angle_gamma   90.00
#
_symmetry.space_group_name_H-M   'P 1'
#
loop_
_entity.id
_entity.type
_entity.pdbx_description
1 polymer ?
#
loop_
_entity_poly.entity_id
_entity_poly.type
_entity_poly.pdbx_seq_one_letter_code
_entity_poly.pdbx_strand_id
1 'polypeptide(L)'
;MNNEDKVKTYTKIFNTSFIVFLISFLVLYLSQATGYYNYEQHKKMILTEEKIKQFEQDVKEGKNLSIEKYLDNPVKNYQNKISAFGYKLSYNISKYTREGLKKTFNFFNKILEEN
;
A
#
# COMPACT_ATOMS: atom_id res chain seq x y z
N MET A 1 -39.12 -4.88 5.84
CA MET A 1 -38.39 -5.77 4.92
C MET A 1 -38.73 -7.20 5.26
N ASN A 2 -39.31 -7.95 4.33
CA ASN A 2 -39.81 -9.30 4.58
C ASN A 2 -38.64 -10.29 4.77
N ASN A 3 -38.87 -11.45 5.39
CA ASN A 3 -37.79 -12.42 5.64
C ASN A 3 -37.12 -12.90 4.34
N GLU A 4 -37.87 -13.01 3.24
CA GLU A 4 -37.33 -13.36 1.92
C GLU A 4 -36.39 -12.29 1.36
N ASP A 5 -36.71 -11.00 1.57
CA ASP A 5 -35.88 -9.88 1.13
C ASP A 5 -34.55 -9.83 1.89
N LYS A 6 -34.58 -10.18 3.18
CA LYS A 6 -33.37 -10.26 4.02
C LYS A 6 -32.45 -11.36 3.53
N VAL A 7 -32.99 -12.57 3.29
CA VAL A 7 -32.21 -13.71 2.80
C VAL A 7 -31.56 -13.41 1.45
N LYS A 8 -32.32 -12.85 0.48
CA LYS A 8 -31.76 -12.42 -0.81
C LYS A 8 -30.62 -11.41 -0.64
N THR A 9 -30.79 -10.44 0.25
CA THR A 9 -29.78 -9.41 0.52
C THR A 9 -28.50 -10.00 1.12
N TYR A 10 -28.62 -10.88 2.12
CA TYR A 10 -27.47 -11.53 2.74
C TYR A 10 -26.70 -12.44 1.77
N THR A 11 -27.42 -13.24 0.98
CA THR A 11 -26.79 -14.09 -0.05
C THR A 11 -26.04 -13.26 -1.08
N LYS A 12 -26.59 -12.10 -1.47
CA LYS A 12 -25.91 -11.17 -2.39
C LYS A 12 -24.63 -10.59 -1.79
N ILE A 13 -24.68 -10.11 -0.55
CA ILE A 13 -23.51 -9.57 0.16
C ILE A 13 -22.43 -10.65 0.34
N PHE A 14 -22.83 -11.86 0.76
CA PHE A 14 -21.91 -12.99 0.92
C PHE A 14 -21.23 -13.34 -0.41
N ASN A 15 -22.00 -13.44 -1.50
CA ASN A 15 -21.45 -13.75 -2.81
C ASN A 15 -20.50 -12.65 -3.30
N THR A 16 -20.83 -11.38 -3.10
CA THR A 16 -19.92 -10.25 -3.40
C THR A 16 -18.64 -10.33 -2.58
N SER A 17 -18.73 -10.59 -1.28
CA SER A 17 -17.56 -10.72 -0.40
C SER A 17 -16.67 -11.89 -0.83
N PHE A 18 -17.27 -13.03 -1.17
CA PHE A 18 -16.56 -14.20 -1.67
C PHE A 18 -15.80 -13.90 -2.97
N ILE A 19 -16.43 -13.20 -3.92
CA ILE A 19 -15.78 -12.78 -5.18
C ILE A 19 -14.60 -11.86 -4.89
N VAL A 20 -14.72 -10.90 -3.98
CA VAL A 20 -13.61 -10.01 -3.60
C VAL A 20 -12.45 -10.81 -3.03
N PHE A 21 -12.71 -11.73 -2.09
CA PHE A 21 -11.67 -12.60 -1.53
C PHE A 21 -11.02 -13.50 -2.59
N LEU A 22 -11.80 -14.07 -3.51
CA LEU A 22 -11.29 -14.89 -4.62
C LEU A 22 -10.38 -14.07 -5.54
N ILE A 23 -10.76 -12.85 -5.90
CA ILE A 23 -9.93 -11.96 -6.72
C ILE A 23 -8.65 -11.59 -5.98
N SER A 24 -8.72 -11.24 -4.69
CA SER A 24 -7.51 -10.96 -3.90
C SER A 24 -6.57 -12.16 -3.84
N PHE A 25 -7.10 -13.37 -3.64
CA PHE A 25 -6.32 -14.61 -3.66
C PHE A 25 -5.66 -14.82 -5.02
N LEU A 26 -6.39 -14.67 -6.13
CA LEU A 26 -5.85 -14.83 -7.48
C LEU A 26 -4.75 -13.80 -7.78
N VAL A 27 -4.91 -12.54 -7.38
CA VAL A 27 -3.88 -11.50 -7.54
C VAL A 27 -2.61 -11.86 -6.77
N LEU A 28 -2.74 -12.32 -5.53
CA LEU A 28 -1.59 -12.74 -4.72
C LEU A 28 -0.91 -13.98 -5.30
N TYR A 29 -1.69 -14.99 -5.68
CA TYR A 29 -1.19 -16.22 -6.28
C TYR A 29 -0.48 -15.95 -7.61
N LEU A 30 -1.07 -15.13 -8.48
CA LEU A 30 -0.43 -14.72 -9.73
C LEU A 30 0.81 -13.86 -9.46
N SER A 31 0.80 -12.96 -8.48
CA SER A 31 1.99 -12.18 -8.12
C SER A 31 3.16 -13.07 -7.68
N GLN A 32 2.85 -14.14 -6.95
CA GLN A 32 3.84 -15.16 -6.55
C GLN A 32 4.28 -16.01 -7.75
N ALA A 33 3.33 -16.53 -8.54
CA ALA A 33 3.59 -17.47 -9.64
C ALA A 33 4.23 -16.82 -10.88
N THR A 34 3.88 -15.57 -11.19
CA THR A 34 4.48 -14.80 -12.30
C THR A 34 5.89 -14.31 -11.98
N GLY A 35 6.39 -14.59 -10.78
CA GLY A 35 7.74 -14.23 -10.39
C GLY A 35 7.97 -12.72 -10.33
N TYR A 36 6.92 -11.87 -10.31
CA TYR A 36 7.06 -10.42 -10.18
C TYR A 36 7.89 -10.04 -8.94
N TYR A 37 7.69 -10.78 -7.85
CA TYR A 37 8.54 -10.67 -6.67
C TYR A 37 10.01 -10.95 -6.98
N ASN A 38 10.31 -12.06 -7.65
CA ASN A 38 11.68 -12.43 -8.00
C ASN A 38 12.30 -11.49 -9.05
N TYR A 39 11.51 -11.00 -10.03
CA TYR A 39 11.96 -10.11 -11.07
C TYR A 39 12.28 -8.70 -10.54
N GLU A 40 11.44 -8.14 -9.68
CA GLU A 40 11.71 -6.83 -9.05
C GLU A 40 12.91 -6.92 -8.10
N GLN A 41 13.05 -8.01 -7.35
CA GLN A 41 14.22 -8.23 -6.48
C GLN A 41 15.50 -8.44 -7.29
N HIS A 42 15.44 -9.23 -8.36
CA HIS A 42 16.57 -9.47 -9.26
C HIS A 42 17.00 -8.17 -9.97
N LYS A 43 16.04 -7.35 -10.41
CA LYS A 43 16.32 -6.07 -11.05
C LYS A 43 16.97 -5.09 -10.07
N LYS A 44 16.51 -5.02 -8.82
CA LYS A 44 17.16 -4.25 -7.76
C LYS A 44 18.57 -4.74 -7.47
N MET A 45 18.78 -6.06 -7.44
CA MET A 45 20.08 -6.67 -7.20
C MET A 45 21.07 -6.36 -8.33
N ILE A 46 20.70 -6.55 -9.60
CA ILE A 46 21.53 -6.19 -10.76
C ILE A 46 21.92 -4.73 -10.71
N LEU A 47 20.93 -3.84 -10.52
CA LEU A 47 21.16 -2.40 -10.53
C LEU A 47 22.10 -1.98 -9.39
N THR A 48 22.01 -2.64 -8.23
CA THR A 48 22.92 -2.42 -7.10
C THR A 48 24.33 -2.91 -7.44
N GLU A 49 24.47 -4.09 -8.03
CA GLU A 49 25.77 -4.66 -8.41
C GLU A 49 26.49 -3.82 -9.47
N GLU A 50 25.76 -3.33 -10.48
CA GLU A 50 26.29 -2.43 -11.51
C GLU A 50 26.78 -1.11 -10.90
N LYS A 51 26.01 -0.52 -9.98
CA LYS A 51 26.40 0.72 -9.30
C LYS A 51 27.61 0.52 -8.38
N ILE A 52 27.72 -0.63 -7.71
CA ILE A 52 28.90 -1.00 -6.91
C ILE A 52 30.13 -1.14 -7.81
N LYS A 53 30.02 -1.84 -8.95
CA LYS A 53 31.14 -1.98 -9.90
C LYS A 53 31.59 -0.63 -10.48
N GLN A 54 30.64 0.24 -10.83
CA GLN A 54 30.96 1.60 -11.29
C GLN A 54 31.67 2.41 -10.20
N PHE A 55 31.21 2.31 -8.95
CA PHE A 55 31.86 2.95 -7.81
C PHE A 55 33.29 2.43 -7.61
N GLU A 56 33.51 1.12 -7.61
CA GLU A 56 34.84 0.52 -7.46
C GLU A 56 35.80 0.94 -8.59
N GLN A 57 35.29 1.04 -9.82
CA GLN A 57 36.08 1.47 -10.97
C GLN A 57 36.44 2.96 -10.90
N ASP A 58 35.48 3.82 -10.56
CA ASP A 58 35.74 5.26 -10.43
C ASP A 58 36.69 5.58 -9.26
N VAL A 59 36.68 4.77 -8.19
CA VAL A 59 37.67 4.82 -7.09
C VAL A 59 39.07 4.47 -7.62
N LYS A 60 39.20 3.38 -8.40
CA LYS A 60 40.50 2.97 -8.99
C LYS A 60 41.04 4.01 -9.98
N GLU A 61 40.15 4.69 -10.70
CA GLU A 61 40.50 5.72 -11.68
C GLU A 61 40.76 7.10 -11.04
N GLY A 62 40.59 7.25 -9.71
CA GLY A 62 40.87 8.50 -8.99
C GLY A 62 39.91 9.66 -9.32
N LYS A 63 38.71 9.34 -9.82
CA LYS A 63 37.69 10.35 -10.16
C LYS A 63 37.08 10.97 -8.90
N ASN A 64 36.56 12.19 -9.03
CA ASN A 64 35.85 12.87 -7.95
C ASN A 64 34.50 12.20 -7.68
N LEU A 65 34.39 11.52 -6.53
CA LEU A 65 33.25 10.69 -6.14
C LEU A 65 32.13 11.56 -5.53
N SER A 66 30.99 11.64 -6.21
CA SER A 66 29.74 12.17 -5.63
C SER A 66 28.79 10.98 -5.40
N ILE A 67 28.43 10.74 -4.14
CA ILE A 67 27.52 9.66 -3.71
C ILE A 67 26.16 9.75 -4.45
N GLU A 68 25.73 10.96 -4.78
CA GLU A 68 24.46 11.24 -5.45
C GLU A 68 24.38 10.65 -6.88
N LYS A 69 25.52 10.40 -7.55
CA LYS A 69 25.55 9.75 -8.88
C LYS A 69 25.26 8.25 -8.84
N TYR A 70 25.47 7.63 -7.68
CA TYR A 70 25.30 6.18 -7.49
C TYR A 70 23.98 5.84 -6.79
N LEU A 71 23.33 6.84 -6.18
CA LEU A 71 21.96 6.74 -5.71
C LEU A 71 21.02 6.99 -6.88
N ASP A 72 20.33 5.95 -7.33
CA ASP A 72 19.19 6.11 -8.23
C ASP A 72 18.15 6.96 -7.49
N ASN A 73 18.05 8.23 -7.86
CA ASN A 73 16.97 9.14 -7.48
C ASN A 73 15.93 9.20 -8.60
N PRO A 74 15.11 8.16 -8.85
CA PRO A 74 13.94 8.36 -9.63
C PRO A 74 12.91 8.95 -8.67
N VAL A 75 12.68 10.25 -8.76
CA VAL A 75 11.41 10.84 -8.29
C VAL A 75 10.30 10.20 -9.14
N LYS A 76 9.91 8.97 -8.80
CA LYS A 76 8.85 8.24 -9.49
C LYS A 76 7.56 8.87 -9.04
N ASN A 77 6.95 9.62 -9.95
CA ASN A 77 5.63 10.17 -9.70
C ASN A 77 4.61 9.02 -9.80
N TYR A 78 4.28 8.39 -8.66
CA TYR A 78 3.32 7.29 -8.56
C TYR A 78 1.85 7.76 -8.63
N GLN A 79 1.61 8.99 -9.08
CA GLN A 79 0.29 9.59 -9.18
C GLN A 79 -0.48 9.02 -10.38
N ASN A 80 -1.13 7.87 -10.16
CA ASN A 80 -2.08 7.27 -11.09
C ASN A 80 -3.49 7.24 -10.46
N LYS A 81 -4.51 6.90 -11.25
CA LYS A 81 -5.92 6.89 -10.78
C LYS A 81 -6.13 5.96 -9.58
N ILE A 82 -5.37 4.86 -9.49
CA ILE A 82 -5.42 3.90 -8.38
C ILE A 82 -4.81 4.53 -7.11
N SER A 83 -3.67 5.20 -7.24
CA SER A 83 -3.04 5.93 -6.12
C SER A 83 -3.91 7.07 -5.61
N ALA A 84 -4.56 7.82 -6.51
CA ALA A 84 -5.51 8.87 -6.13
C ALA A 84 -6.74 8.29 -5.40
N PHE A 85 -7.23 7.13 -5.85
CA PHE A 85 -8.30 6.40 -5.17
C PHE A 85 -7.86 5.91 -3.78
N GLY A 86 -6.69 5.29 -3.67
CA GLY A 86 -6.12 4.84 -2.40
C GLY A 86 -5.90 5.98 -1.42
N TYR A 87 -5.40 7.13 -1.90
CA TYR A 87 -5.28 8.34 -1.10
C TYR A 87 -6.63 8.83 -0.57
N LYS A 88 -7.66 8.90 -1.43
CA LYS A 88 -9.01 9.32 -1.04
C LYS A 88 -9.63 8.35 -0.02
N LEU A 89 -9.44 7.04 -0.22
CA LEU A 89 -9.88 6.01 0.71
C LEU A 89 -9.19 6.18 2.08
N SER A 90 -7.86 6.29 2.09
CA SER A 90 -7.05 6.49 3.30
C SER A 90 -7.42 7.77 4.05
N TYR A 91 -7.61 8.88 3.31
CA TYR A 91 -8.06 10.15 3.87
C TYR A 91 -9.42 10.02 4.55
N ASN A 92 -10.39 9.35 3.90
CA ASN A 92 -11.73 9.16 4.46
C ASN A 92 -11.68 8.27 5.72
N ILE A 93 -10.95 7.16 5.70
CA ILE A 93 -10.75 6.30 6.87
C ILE A 93 -10.17 7.13 8.02
N SER A 94 -9.08 7.86 7.77
CA SER A 94 -8.42 8.69 8.77
C SER A 94 -9.35 9.75 9.36
N LYS A 95 -10.18 10.40 8.52
CA LYS A 95 -11.17 11.38 8.96
C LYS A 95 -12.20 10.75 9.90
N TYR A 96 -12.82 9.64 9.50
CA TYR A 96 -13.82 8.97 10.32
C TYR A 96 -13.25 8.38 11.61
N THR A 97 -12.02 7.84 11.58
CA THR A 97 -11.32 7.39 12.79
C THR A 97 -11.08 8.56 13.75
N ARG A 98 -10.65 9.71 13.25
CA ARG A 98 -10.42 10.91 14.08
C ARG A 98 -11.71 11.46 14.67
N GLU A 99 -12.79 11.48 13.89
CA GLU A 99 -14.12 11.88 14.39
C GLU A 99 -14.65 10.89 15.43
N GLY A 100 -14.46 9.59 15.22
CA GLY A 100 -14.80 8.54 16.18
C GLY A 100 -14.05 8.72 17.50
N LEU A 101 -12.71 8.88 17.43
CA LEU A 101 -11.86 9.12 18.61
C LEU A 101 -12.24 10.40 19.35
N LYS A 102 -12.54 11.50 18.65
CA LYS A 102 -13.01 12.74 19.29
C LYS A 102 -14.33 12.53 20.02
N LYS A 103 -15.29 11.82 19.40
CA LYS A 103 -16.57 11.51 20.05
C LYS A 103 -16.39 10.63 21.28
N THR A 104 -15.53 9.61 21.21
CA THR A 104 -15.26 8.74 22.36
C THR A 104 -14.59 9.52 23.48
N PHE A 105 -13.57 10.35 23.20
CA PHE A 105 -12.94 11.18 24.22
C PHE A 105 -13.91 12.20 24.84
N ASN A 106 -14.72 12.87 24.02
CA ASN A 106 -15.73 13.80 24.56
C ASN A 106 -16.77 13.09 25.44
N PHE A 107 -17.16 11.87 25.09
CA PHE A 107 -18.05 11.04 25.92
C PHE A 107 -17.41 10.66 27.25
N PHE A 108 -16.15 10.23 27.24
CA PHE A 108 -15.41 9.92 28.46
C PHE A 108 -15.22 11.15 29.36
N ASN A 109 -14.85 12.30 28.78
CA ASN A 109 -14.70 13.54 29.55
C ASN A 109 -16.02 13.95 30.21
N LYS A 110 -17.15 13.83 29.49
CA LYS A 110 -18.46 14.15 30.06
C LYS A 110 -18.82 13.24 31.26
N ILE A 111 -18.51 11.94 31.19
CA ILE A 111 -18.74 11.01 32.29
C ILE A 111 -17.82 11.28 33.49
N LEU A 112 -16.57 11.69 33.23
CA LEU A 112 -15.60 12.03 34.26
C LEU A 112 -15.91 13.38 34.92
N GLU A 113 -16.49 14.33 34.20
CA GLU A 113 -16.93 15.63 34.73
C GLU A 113 -18.28 15.57 35.47
N GLU A 114 -19.11 14.55 35.22
CA GLU A 114 -20.39 14.30 35.93
C GLU A 114 -20.23 13.51 37.26
N ASN A 115 -19.03 13.00 37.58
CA ASN A 115 -18.69 12.40 38.89
C ASN A 115 -17.78 13.32 39.71
#